data_AF-A0A086Z0F6-F1
#
_entry.id   AF-A0A086Z0F6-F1
#
_cell.length_a   1.000
_cell.length_b   1.000
_cell.length_c   1.000
_cell.angle_alpha   90.00
_cell.angle_beta   90.00
_cell.angle_gamma   90.00
#
_symmetry.space_group_name_H-M   'P 1'
#
loop_
_entity.id
_entity.type
_entity.pdbx_description
1 polymer ?
#
loop_
_entity_poly.entity_id
_entity_poly.type
_entity_poly.pdbx_seq_one_letter_code
_entity_poly.pdbx_strand_id
1 'polypeptide(L)'
;MVFLLRAAIGAVAVWGFTLRQNSAAPAASVSLGSGSAKGASPRGRKDFAKPQHSVSGSKIVFINASQNAQGNTSSLAQRMLGKQPYTQINLSEHHIPQVGQGDGDFDAIWNQLKGADIIVVGTPVYWSNMSGYLKTFIDHLQINSDLEGSDLYVIVQGGGCRADQHHQLHLRHNEPGRGTVQDEFRGHCAEGQASARTP
;
A
#
# COMPACT_ATOMS: atom_id res chain seq x y z
N MET A 1 14.27 59.01 -30.43
CA MET A 1 12.93 58.38 -30.45
C MET A 1 12.62 57.86 -29.05
N VAL A 2 11.80 58.59 -28.32
CA VAL A 2 11.39 58.27 -26.94
C VAL A 2 9.95 57.78 -27.03
N PHE A 3 9.71 56.50 -26.73
CA PHE A 3 8.38 55.92 -26.69
C PHE A 3 7.81 56.04 -25.27
N LEU A 4 6.86 56.96 -25.09
CA LEU A 4 5.98 57.04 -23.92
C LEU A 4 4.83 56.05 -24.12
N LEU A 5 4.87 54.89 -23.48
CA LEU A 5 3.73 53.98 -23.40
C LEU A 5 2.96 54.25 -22.09
N ARG A 6 1.77 54.81 -22.24
CA ARG A 6 0.79 55.03 -21.16
C ARG A 6 0.23 53.67 -20.71
N ALA A 7 0.39 53.34 -19.43
CA ALA A 7 -0.31 52.24 -18.79
C ALA A 7 -1.76 52.65 -18.50
N ALA A 8 -2.72 51.91 -19.05
CA ALA A 8 -4.13 52.03 -18.71
C ALA A 8 -4.46 51.01 -17.60
N ILE A 9 -4.84 51.52 -16.43
CA ILE A 9 -5.35 50.74 -15.30
C ILE A 9 -6.83 50.48 -15.57
N GLY A 10 -7.19 49.21 -15.76
CA GLY A 10 -8.55 48.77 -16.06
C GLY A 10 -9.12 47.83 -14.99
N ALA A 11 -10.06 48.37 -14.22
CA ALA A 11 -11.20 47.75 -13.55
C ALA A 11 -11.00 46.47 -12.68
N VAL A 12 -11.09 46.68 -11.37
CA VAL A 12 -11.41 45.66 -10.36
C VAL A 12 -12.92 45.42 -10.37
N ALA A 13 -13.36 44.18 -10.64
CA ALA A 13 -14.74 43.78 -10.52
C ALA A 13 -15.04 43.31 -9.09
N VAL A 14 -15.88 44.09 -8.39
CA VAL A 14 -16.41 43.78 -7.06
C VAL A 14 -17.55 42.79 -7.20
N TRP A 15 -17.39 41.58 -6.66
CA TRP A 15 -18.51 40.65 -6.49
C TRP A 15 -19.22 40.97 -5.18
N GLY A 16 -20.49 41.37 -5.28
CA GLY A 16 -21.36 41.65 -4.14
C GLY A 16 -21.66 40.38 -3.35
N PHE A 17 -21.20 40.35 -2.10
CA PHE A 17 -21.53 39.33 -1.12
C PHE A 17 -22.77 39.77 -0.34
N THR A 18 -23.93 39.16 -0.60
CA THR A 18 -25.16 39.46 0.16
C THR A 18 -25.16 38.62 1.44
N LEU A 19 -24.92 39.26 2.58
CA LEU A 19 -25.07 38.64 3.90
C LEU A 19 -26.56 38.50 4.25
N ARG A 20 -27.10 37.29 4.13
CA ARG A 20 -28.35 36.93 4.78
C ARG A 20 -28.05 36.59 6.24
N GLN A 21 -28.28 37.56 7.13
CA GLN A 21 -28.33 37.31 8.56
C GLN A 21 -29.52 36.40 8.87
N ASN A 22 -29.30 35.30 9.56
CA ASN A 22 -30.38 34.55 10.21
C ASN A 22 -30.02 34.40 11.69
N SER A 23 -30.82 35.10 12.50
CA SER A 23 -30.73 35.20 13.94
C SER A 23 -31.16 33.90 14.65
N ALA A 24 -30.64 33.74 15.86
CA ALA A 24 -31.14 32.91 16.97
C ALA A 24 -30.98 31.38 16.87
N ALA A 25 -30.04 30.87 17.67
CA ALA A 25 -30.01 29.47 18.11
C ALA A 25 -31.07 29.24 19.21
N PRO A 26 -31.92 28.20 19.12
CA PRO A 26 -32.63 27.71 20.28
C PRO A 26 -31.78 26.63 21.00
N ALA A 27 -31.69 26.75 22.32
CA ALA A 27 -31.19 25.70 23.19
C ALA A 27 -32.15 24.51 23.14
N ALA A 28 -31.71 23.38 22.56
CA ALA A 28 -32.44 22.12 22.60
C ALA A 28 -31.76 21.17 23.60
N SER A 29 -32.48 20.87 24.67
CA SER A 29 -32.14 19.88 25.69
C SER A 29 -32.00 18.48 25.07
N VAL A 30 -30.87 17.82 25.32
CA VAL A 30 -30.65 16.42 24.91
C VAL A 30 -31.36 15.50 25.91
N SER A 31 -32.46 14.88 25.48
CA SER A 31 -33.09 13.79 26.21
C SER A 31 -32.41 12.47 25.81
N LEU A 32 -31.85 11.76 26.78
CA LEU A 32 -31.37 10.39 26.60
C LEU A 32 -32.57 9.45 26.47
N GLY A 33 -33.00 9.21 25.23
CA GLY A 33 -33.91 8.12 24.90
C GLY A 33 -33.14 6.80 24.85
N SER A 34 -33.58 5.81 25.62
CA SER A 34 -33.11 4.42 25.56
C SER A 34 -33.54 3.77 24.24
N GLY A 35 -32.71 3.94 23.20
CA GLY A 35 -32.88 3.31 21.90
C GLY A 35 -32.42 1.86 21.91
N SER A 36 -33.39 0.94 21.77
CA SER A 36 -33.18 -0.50 21.55
C SER A 36 -32.23 -0.77 20.37
N ALA A 37 -31.32 -1.73 20.54
CA ALA A 37 -30.32 -2.12 19.54
C ALA A 37 -30.99 -2.60 18.25
N LYS A 38 -31.08 -1.72 17.25
CA LYS A 38 -31.38 -2.12 15.87
C LYS A 38 -30.18 -2.87 15.31
N GLY A 39 -30.42 -4.10 14.90
CA GLY A 39 -29.44 -5.05 14.39
C GLY A 39 -28.50 -4.44 13.36
N ALA A 40 -27.22 -4.75 13.51
CA ALA A 40 -26.20 -4.43 12.53
C ALA A 40 -26.60 -5.01 11.16
N SER A 41 -26.75 -4.15 10.16
CA SER A 41 -26.87 -4.56 8.77
C SER A 41 -25.63 -5.41 8.41
N PRO A 42 -25.79 -6.61 7.82
CA PRO A 42 -24.64 -7.42 7.44
C PRO A 42 -23.82 -6.62 6.41
N ARG A 43 -22.58 -6.28 6.78
CA ARG A 43 -21.61 -5.66 5.87
C ARG A 43 -21.53 -6.53 4.63
N GLY A 44 -22.00 -6.02 3.49
CA GLY A 44 -21.95 -6.71 2.21
C GLY A 44 -20.54 -7.22 1.93
N ARG A 45 -20.43 -8.49 1.54
CA ARG A 45 -19.16 -9.08 1.12
C ARG A 45 -18.62 -8.24 -0.05
N LYS A 46 -17.44 -7.66 0.10
CA LYS A 46 -16.73 -7.05 -1.02
C LYS A 46 -16.34 -8.18 -1.96
N ASP A 47 -16.95 -8.24 -3.14
CA ASP A 47 -16.55 -9.20 -4.17
C ASP A 47 -15.25 -8.69 -4.81
N PHE A 48 -14.13 -9.31 -4.45
CA PHE A 48 -12.84 -9.00 -5.06
C PHE A 48 -12.81 -9.52 -6.50
N ALA A 49 -12.20 -8.75 -7.41
CA ALA A 49 -11.94 -9.22 -8.77
C ALA A 49 -11.14 -10.53 -8.71
N LYS A 50 -11.52 -11.48 -9.56
CA LYS A 50 -10.79 -12.75 -9.65
C LYS A 50 -9.42 -12.48 -10.27
N PRO A 51 -8.33 -13.09 -9.77
CA PRO A 51 -7.03 -13.04 -10.41
C PRO A 51 -7.13 -13.46 -11.88
N GLN A 52 -6.47 -12.73 -12.78
CA GLN A 52 -6.39 -13.08 -14.19
C GLN A 52 -5.37 -14.20 -14.42
N HIS A 53 -4.31 -14.24 -13.61
CA HIS A 53 -3.15 -15.10 -13.80
C HIS A 53 -3.06 -16.20 -12.73
N SER A 54 -2.62 -17.38 -13.17
CA SER A 54 -2.22 -18.47 -12.29
C SER A 54 -0.80 -18.23 -11.80
N VAL A 55 -0.49 -18.54 -10.54
CA VAL A 55 0.89 -18.39 -10.02
C VAL A 55 1.87 -19.31 -10.76
N SER A 56 1.42 -20.46 -11.27
CA SER A 56 2.27 -21.36 -12.06
C SER A 56 2.38 -20.86 -13.50
N GLY A 57 3.61 -20.69 -13.99
CA GLY A 57 3.92 -20.31 -15.37
C GLY A 57 3.86 -18.81 -15.67
N SER A 58 3.55 -17.97 -14.68
CA SER A 58 3.52 -16.51 -14.81
C SER A 58 4.88 -15.87 -14.53
N LYS A 59 5.18 -14.74 -15.17
CA LYS A 59 6.31 -13.87 -14.83
C LYS A 59 5.97 -13.09 -13.56
N ILE A 60 6.54 -13.53 -12.44
CA ILE A 60 6.33 -12.91 -11.13
C ILE A 60 7.47 -11.93 -10.84
N VAL A 61 7.12 -10.68 -10.50
CA VAL A 61 8.07 -9.68 -10.00
C VAL A 61 7.71 -9.32 -8.56
N PHE A 62 8.65 -9.50 -7.65
CA PHE A 62 8.54 -9.12 -6.26
C PHE A 62 9.34 -7.85 -5.98
N ILE A 63 8.65 -6.77 -5.60
CA ILE A 63 9.25 -5.50 -5.18
C ILE A 63 9.41 -5.51 -3.67
N ASN A 64 10.64 -5.62 -3.19
CA ASN A 64 10.96 -5.54 -1.78
C ASN A 64 11.26 -4.08 -1.39
N ALA A 65 10.34 -3.47 -0.66
CA ALA A 65 10.47 -2.12 -0.13
C ALA A 65 11.03 -2.08 1.30
N SER A 66 11.64 -3.16 1.77
CA SER A 66 12.39 -3.20 3.02
C SER A 66 13.79 -2.62 2.85
N GLN A 67 14.36 -2.06 3.92
CA GLN A 67 15.78 -1.69 3.95
C GLN A 67 16.72 -2.91 3.79
N ASN A 68 16.23 -4.12 4.12
CA ASN A 68 17.02 -5.35 4.11
C ASN A 68 16.60 -6.22 2.93
N ALA A 69 17.49 -6.40 1.95
CA ALA A 69 17.25 -7.21 0.75
C ALA A 69 16.84 -8.66 1.09
N GLN A 70 17.45 -9.26 2.12
CA GLN A 70 17.17 -10.63 2.58
C GLN A 70 16.48 -10.65 3.96
N GLY A 71 15.75 -9.59 4.31
CA GLY A 71 15.07 -9.48 5.60
C GLY A 71 13.70 -10.17 5.67
N ASN A 72 13.01 -10.00 6.80
CA ASN A 72 11.70 -10.62 7.08
C ASN A 72 10.65 -10.43 5.98
N THR A 73 10.60 -9.26 5.35
CA THR A 73 9.68 -8.99 4.23
C THR A 73 9.97 -9.91 3.03
N SER A 74 11.25 -10.07 2.69
CA SER A 74 11.70 -10.99 1.64
C SER A 74 11.44 -12.44 2.00
N SER A 75 11.72 -12.85 3.25
CA SER A 75 11.46 -14.21 3.72
C SER A 75 9.97 -14.54 3.72
N LEU A 76 9.11 -13.59 4.07
CA LEU A 76 7.65 -13.76 4.03
C LEU A 76 7.17 -13.94 2.58
N ALA A 77 7.66 -13.11 1.65
CA ALA A 77 7.33 -13.24 0.24
C ALA A 77 7.79 -14.60 -0.33
N GLN A 78 9.01 -15.03 -0.01
CA GLN A 78 9.52 -16.34 -0.42
C GLN A 78 8.63 -17.49 0.08
N ARG A 79 8.16 -17.44 1.33
CA ARG A 79 7.23 -18.45 1.87
C ARG A 79 5.88 -18.45 1.14
N MET A 80 5.36 -17.27 0.80
CA MET A 80 4.08 -17.13 0.10
C MET A 80 4.17 -17.58 -1.37
N LEU A 81 5.28 -17.30 -2.04
CA LEU A 81 5.53 -17.68 -3.43
C LEU A 81 6.00 -19.15 -3.56
N GLY A 82 6.51 -19.74 -2.48
CA GLY A 82 6.90 -21.14 -2.42
C GLY A 82 8.03 -21.46 -3.40
N LYS A 83 7.80 -22.44 -4.28
CA LYS A 83 8.78 -22.90 -5.28
C LYS A 83 8.69 -22.15 -6.62
N GLN A 84 7.83 -21.15 -6.72
CA GLN A 84 7.62 -20.44 -7.97
C GLN A 84 8.82 -19.53 -8.25
N PRO A 85 9.39 -19.54 -9.46
CA PRO A 85 10.45 -18.61 -9.81
C PRO A 85 9.90 -17.18 -9.85
N TYR A 86 10.65 -16.22 -9.32
CA TYR A 86 10.31 -14.81 -9.36
C TYR A 86 11.57 -13.94 -9.44
N THR A 87 11.43 -12.75 -9.99
CA THR A 87 12.47 -11.72 -9.95
C THR A 87 12.25 -10.83 -8.74
N GLN A 88 13.26 -10.67 -7.90
CA GLN A 88 13.21 -9.76 -6.76
C GLN A 88 13.93 -8.45 -7.07
N ILE A 89 13.25 -7.33 -6.84
CA ILE A 89 13.80 -5.98 -6.94
C ILE A 89 13.84 -5.39 -5.54
N ASN A 90 15.02 -5.07 -5.02
CA ASN A 90 15.16 -4.44 -3.71
C ASN A 90 15.25 -2.93 -3.87
N LEU A 91 14.23 -2.19 -3.41
CA LEU A 91 14.24 -0.73 -3.50
C LEU A 91 15.39 -0.09 -2.69
N SER A 92 15.91 -0.80 -1.68
CA SER A 92 17.09 -0.37 -0.90
C SER A 92 18.39 -0.33 -1.70
N GLU A 93 18.45 -1.02 -2.85
CA GLU A 93 19.63 -1.11 -3.72
C GLU A 93 19.57 -0.09 -4.88
N HIS A 94 18.52 0.74 -4.93
CA HIS A 94 18.29 1.73 -5.97
C HIS A 94 18.14 3.13 -5.38
N HIS A 95 18.68 4.13 -6.08
CA HIS A 95 18.50 5.52 -5.73
C HIS A 95 17.21 6.07 -6.37
N ILE A 96 16.14 6.17 -5.59
CA ILE A 96 14.91 6.86 -5.97
C ILE A 96 14.80 8.14 -5.15
N PRO A 97 15.10 9.32 -5.72
CA PRO A 97 15.02 10.58 -4.99
C PRO A 97 13.56 10.99 -4.77
N GLN A 98 13.33 12.01 -3.94
CA GLN A 98 11.98 12.56 -3.77
C GLN A 98 11.49 13.23 -5.06
N VAL A 99 10.17 13.28 -5.27
CA VAL A 99 9.59 13.95 -6.45
C VAL A 99 10.10 15.39 -6.54
N GLY A 100 10.52 15.79 -7.75
CA GLY A 100 11.12 17.10 -8.02
C GLY A 100 12.64 17.16 -7.88
N GLN A 101 13.30 16.04 -7.51
CA GLN A 101 14.76 15.94 -7.40
C GLN A 101 15.40 15.07 -8.50
N GLY A 102 14.69 14.87 -9.61
CA GLY A 102 15.07 13.97 -10.71
C GLY A 102 14.49 12.57 -10.56
N ASP A 103 14.81 11.67 -11.49
CA ASP A 103 14.18 10.34 -11.58
C ASP A 103 15.07 9.21 -11.03
N GLY A 104 16.37 9.46 -10.85
CA GLY A 104 17.33 8.47 -10.34
C GLY A 104 17.28 7.14 -11.10
N ASP A 105 17.17 6.02 -10.37
CA ASP A 105 17.11 4.67 -10.92
C ASP A 105 15.68 4.20 -11.23
N PHE A 106 14.67 5.09 -11.21
CA PHE A 106 13.27 4.70 -11.38
C PHE A 106 13.02 3.96 -12.70
N ASP A 107 13.56 4.44 -13.83
CA ASP A 107 13.39 3.79 -15.14
C ASP A 107 13.99 2.38 -15.18
N ALA A 108 15.10 2.15 -14.48
CA ALA A 108 15.73 0.84 -14.39
C ALA A 108 14.85 -0.16 -13.63
N ILE A 109 14.16 0.30 -12.59
CA ILE A 109 13.16 -0.49 -11.86
C ILE A 109 11.94 -0.72 -12.74
N TRP A 110 11.42 0.33 -13.39
CA TRP A 110 10.24 0.27 -14.25
C TRP A 110 10.41 -0.74 -15.39
N ASN A 111 11.58 -0.75 -16.03
CA ASN A 111 11.91 -1.71 -17.09
C ASN A 111 11.87 -3.17 -16.64
N GLN A 112 12.13 -3.46 -15.36
CA GLN A 112 12.01 -4.81 -14.81
C GLN A 112 10.57 -5.19 -14.48
N LEU A 113 9.74 -4.23 -14.06
CA LEU A 113 8.31 -4.42 -13.81
C LEU A 113 7.52 -4.68 -15.10
N LYS A 114 7.89 -4.01 -16.20
CA LYS A 114 7.13 -4.07 -17.45
C LYS A 114 6.94 -5.51 -17.93
N GLY A 115 5.70 -5.83 -18.30
CA GLY A 115 5.29 -7.16 -18.75
C GLY A 115 5.33 -8.23 -17.67
N ALA A 116 5.29 -7.87 -16.39
CA ALA A 116 5.01 -8.84 -15.32
C ALA A 116 3.54 -9.24 -15.35
N ASP A 117 3.26 -10.55 -15.26
CA ASP A 117 1.90 -11.06 -15.14
C ASP A 117 1.38 -10.85 -13.70
N ILE A 118 2.28 -11.02 -12.73
CA ILE A 118 1.99 -10.90 -11.30
C ILE A 118 3.03 -10.00 -10.65
N ILE A 119 2.56 -8.95 -9.98
CA ILE A 119 3.38 -8.01 -9.21
C ILE A 119 3.07 -8.20 -7.73
N VAL A 120 4.11 -8.47 -6.95
CA VAL A 120 4.00 -8.59 -5.49
C VAL A 120 4.79 -7.44 -4.87
N VAL A 121 4.13 -6.58 -4.11
CA VAL A 121 4.78 -5.49 -3.38
C VAL A 121 4.90 -5.88 -1.91
N GLY A 122 6.13 -6.03 -1.41
CA GLY A 122 6.42 -6.27 -0.01
C GLY A 122 6.86 -5.00 0.68
N THR A 123 6.18 -4.60 1.75
CA THR A 123 6.63 -3.49 2.61
C THR A 123 6.63 -3.91 4.07
N PRO A 124 7.67 -3.56 4.83
CA PRO A 124 7.58 -3.59 6.28
C PRO A 124 6.64 -2.48 6.77
N VAL A 125 6.14 -2.63 7.99
CA VAL A 125 5.47 -1.55 8.73
C VAL A 125 6.52 -0.77 9.51
N TYR A 126 6.80 0.45 9.07
CA TYR A 126 7.65 1.40 9.79
C TYR A 126 6.78 2.49 10.38
N TRP A 127 6.84 2.67 11.71
CA TRP A 127 6.10 3.72 12.42
C TRP A 127 4.60 3.75 12.08
N SER A 128 3.96 2.57 12.04
CA SER A 128 2.54 2.40 11.70
C SER A 128 2.17 2.79 10.25
N ASN A 129 3.14 2.83 9.34
CA ASN A 129 2.92 3.11 7.93
C ASN A 129 3.77 2.18 7.03
N MET A 130 3.55 2.24 5.72
CA MET A 130 4.45 1.62 4.74
C MET A 130 5.84 2.28 4.76
N SER A 131 6.83 1.61 4.18
CA SER A 131 8.19 2.13 4.14
C SER A 131 8.29 3.40 3.29
N GLY A 132 9.27 4.25 3.62
CA GLY A 132 9.61 5.41 2.80
C GLY A 132 10.03 5.01 1.38
N TYR A 133 10.71 3.86 1.22
CA TYR A 133 11.05 3.31 -0.09
C TYR A 133 9.81 3.08 -0.95
N LEU A 134 8.77 2.45 -0.39
CA LEU A 134 7.54 2.21 -1.14
C LEU A 134 6.84 3.51 -1.49
N LYS A 135 6.76 4.46 -0.54
CA LYS A 135 6.13 5.76 -0.79
C LYS A 135 6.80 6.51 -1.93
N THR A 136 8.13 6.64 -1.88
CA THR A 136 8.89 7.33 -2.91
C THR A 136 8.74 6.62 -4.27
N PHE A 137 8.82 5.29 -4.32
CA PHE A 137 8.58 4.54 -5.56
C PHE A 137 7.19 4.80 -6.15
N ILE A 138 6.13 4.76 -5.34
CA ILE A 138 4.76 5.03 -5.78
C ILE A 138 4.60 6.45 -6.30
N ASP A 139 5.25 7.43 -5.67
CA ASP A 139 5.15 8.84 -6.06
C ASP A 139 5.74 9.13 -7.44
N HIS A 140 6.65 8.29 -7.93
CA HIS A 140 7.22 8.37 -9.27
C HIS A 140 6.39 7.63 -10.34
N LEU A 141 5.38 6.86 -9.94
CA LEU A 141 4.52 6.16 -10.90
C LEU A 141 3.78 7.17 -11.78
N GLN A 142 3.83 6.91 -13.08
CA GLN A 142 3.08 7.66 -14.08
C GLN A 142 1.83 6.88 -14.49
N ILE A 143 0.77 7.61 -14.86
CA ILE A 143 -0.43 6.98 -15.42
C ILE A 143 -0.08 6.47 -16.83
N ASN A 144 0.02 5.15 -16.97
CA ASN A 144 0.26 4.46 -18.24
C ASN A 144 -0.42 3.09 -18.24
N SER A 145 -0.35 2.38 -19.37
CA SER A 145 -0.95 1.05 -19.58
C SER A 145 0.05 -0.09 -19.47
N ASP A 146 1.29 0.17 -19.04
CA ASP A 146 2.37 -0.83 -19.08
C ASP A 146 2.14 -2.02 -18.14
N LEU A 147 1.33 -1.82 -17.10
CA LEU A 147 0.94 -2.84 -16.11
C LEU A 147 -0.54 -3.23 -16.23
N GLU A 148 -1.19 -2.86 -17.33
CA GLU A 148 -2.58 -3.23 -17.57
C GLU A 148 -2.71 -4.76 -17.70
N GLY A 149 -3.66 -5.33 -16.95
CA GLY A 149 -3.87 -6.78 -16.88
C GLY A 149 -3.03 -7.51 -15.84
N SER A 150 -1.96 -6.92 -15.31
CA SER A 150 -1.15 -7.53 -14.26
C SER A 150 -1.95 -7.70 -12.96
N ASP A 151 -1.80 -8.85 -12.29
CA ASP A 151 -2.36 -9.05 -10.95
C ASP A 151 -1.42 -8.43 -9.89
N LEU A 152 -1.94 -7.51 -9.06
CA LEU A 152 -1.19 -6.86 -8.00
C LEU A 152 -1.55 -7.43 -6.61
N TYR A 153 -0.52 -7.85 -5.87
CA TYR A 153 -0.63 -8.30 -4.49
C TYR A 153 0.25 -7.43 -3.58
N VAL A 154 -0.21 -7.17 -2.35
CA VAL A 154 0.56 -6.44 -1.35
C VAL A 154 0.76 -7.32 -0.12
N ILE A 155 2.03 -7.45 0.28
CA ILE A 155 2.45 -8.12 1.50
C ILE A 155 2.92 -7.06 2.49
N VAL A 156 2.27 -7.01 3.65
CA VAL A 156 2.61 -6.07 4.72
C VAL A 156 3.20 -6.86 5.88
N GLN A 157 4.48 -6.61 6.18
CA GLN A 157 5.20 -7.30 7.25
C GLN A 157 5.31 -6.39 8.49
N GLY A 158 4.57 -6.71 9.55
CA GLY A 158 4.69 -6.05 10.85
C GLY A 158 5.72 -6.71 11.75
N GLY A 159 6.34 -5.94 12.65
CA GLY A 159 7.22 -6.47 13.71
C GLY A 159 6.48 -6.92 14.98
N GLY A 160 5.19 -6.60 15.09
CA GLY A 160 4.37 -6.98 16.23
C GLY A 160 3.90 -8.43 16.13
N CYS A 161 4.25 -9.25 17.12
CA CYS A 161 3.64 -10.56 17.30
C CYS A 161 2.21 -10.38 17.79
N ARG A 162 1.22 -10.73 16.95
CA ARG A 162 -0.14 -11.00 17.41
C ARG A 162 -0.41 -12.48 17.26
N ALA A 163 -0.44 -13.19 18.38
CA ALA A 163 -0.80 -14.60 18.43
C ALA A 163 -2.28 -14.86 18.02
N ASP A 164 -3.06 -13.81 17.78
CA ASP A 164 -4.52 -13.86 17.65
C ASP A 164 -5.09 -13.31 16.32
N GLN A 165 -4.27 -12.81 15.39
CA GLN A 165 -4.75 -12.26 14.11
C GLN A 165 -4.30 -13.13 12.91
N HIS A 166 -5.00 -14.25 12.71
CA HIS A 166 -4.93 -15.00 11.46
C HIS A 166 -6.01 -14.50 10.48
N HIS A 167 -5.69 -13.53 9.62
CA HIS A 167 -6.46 -13.33 8.40
C HIS A 167 -5.87 -14.24 7.32
N GLN A 168 -6.28 -15.52 7.33
CA GLN A 168 -5.96 -16.44 6.25
C GLN A 168 -6.56 -15.91 4.95
N LEU A 169 -5.72 -15.50 4.00
CA LEU A 169 -6.05 -15.68 2.59
C LEU A 169 -6.29 -17.17 2.41
N HIS A 170 -7.56 -17.54 2.25
CA HIS A 170 -8.00 -18.92 2.04
C HIS A 170 -7.59 -19.38 0.63
N LEU A 171 -6.28 -19.56 0.39
CA LEU A 171 -5.83 -20.40 -0.71
C LEU A 171 -5.92 -21.84 -0.20
N ARG A 172 -7.00 -22.51 -0.59
CA ARG A 172 -7.29 -23.89 -0.19
C ARG A 172 -6.24 -24.82 -0.80
N HIS A 173 -5.33 -25.33 0.03
CA HIS A 173 -4.71 -26.62 -0.21
C HIS A 173 -5.17 -27.58 0.89
N ASN A 174 -5.99 -28.55 0.48
CA ASN A 174 -6.50 -29.62 1.32
C ASN A 174 -5.48 -30.77 1.31
N GLU A 175 -4.66 -30.87 2.35
CA GLU A 175 -3.77 -32.02 2.58
C GLU A 175 -3.93 -32.48 4.04
N PRO A 176 -4.53 -33.65 4.31
CA PRO A 176 -4.69 -34.15 5.67
C PRO A 176 -3.38 -34.81 6.14
N GLY A 177 -2.82 -34.32 7.26
CA GLY A 177 -1.71 -34.99 7.97
C GLY A 177 -0.46 -34.16 8.27
N ARG A 178 -0.41 -32.88 7.87
CA ARG A 178 0.69 -31.97 8.25
C ARG A 178 0.26 -31.15 9.48
N GLY A 179 1.14 -31.04 10.47
CA GLY A 179 0.91 -30.24 11.69
C GLY A 179 0.41 -28.84 11.35
N THR A 180 -0.31 -28.21 12.29
CA THR A 180 -0.95 -26.93 11.99
C THR A 180 0.11 -25.90 11.57
N VAL A 181 -0.16 -25.17 10.49
CA VAL A 181 0.67 -24.01 10.08
C VAL A 181 0.89 -23.05 11.25
N GLN A 182 -0.04 -23.00 12.21
CA GLN A 182 0.06 -22.23 13.46
C GLN A 182 1.29 -22.57 14.31
N ASP A 183 1.68 -23.84 14.42
CA ASP A 183 2.81 -24.26 15.24
C ASP A 183 4.16 -23.87 14.58
N GLU A 184 4.24 -23.92 13.25
CA GLU A 184 5.41 -23.48 12.50
C GLU A 184 5.62 -21.97 12.59
N PHE A 185 4.55 -21.17 12.51
CA PHE A 185 4.65 -19.71 12.65
C PHE A 185 5.01 -19.26 14.07
N ARG A 186 4.65 -20.04 15.10
CA ARG A 186 4.93 -19.70 16.51
C ARG A 186 6.43 -19.76 16.84
N GLY A 187 7.17 -20.68 16.22
CA GLY A 187 8.64 -20.75 16.35
C GLY A 187 9.36 -19.55 15.70
N HIS A 188 8.88 -19.13 14.53
CA HIS A 188 9.50 -18.05 13.75
C HIS A 188 9.30 -16.66 14.36
N CYS A 189 8.24 -16.46 15.16
CA CYS A 189 8.04 -15.25 15.95
C CYS A 189 9.19 -15.01 16.96
N ALA A 190 9.78 -16.07 17.52
CA ALA A 190 10.90 -15.94 18.45
C ALA A 190 12.21 -15.55 17.73
N GLU A 191 12.42 -16.06 16.53
CA GLU A 191 13.64 -15.85 15.74
C GLU A 191 13.68 -14.46 15.07
N GLY A 192 12.54 -13.99 14.55
CA GLY A 192 12.41 -12.65 13.96
C GLY A 192 12.62 -11.50 14.95
N GLN A 193 12.36 -11.72 16.25
CA GLN A 193 12.64 -10.76 17.32
C GLN A 193 14.12 -10.69 17.71
N ALA A 194 14.91 -11.73 17.43
CA ALA A 194 16.35 -11.75 17.69
C ALA A 194 17.12 -10.98 16.62
N SER A 195 16.72 -11.12 15.35
CA SER A 195 17.34 -10.40 14.22
C SER A 195 17.02 -8.90 14.22
N ALA A 196 15.87 -8.48 14.76
CA ALA A 196 15.52 -7.06 14.89
C ALA A 196 16.23 -6.33 16.06
N ARG A 197 17.07 -7.03 16.84
CA ARG A 197 17.81 -6.49 18.00
C ARG A 197 19.31 -6.32 17.76
N THR A 198 19.84 -6.68 16.61
CA THR A 198 21.24 -6.40 16.27
C THR A 198 21.35 -4.99 15.68
N PRO A 199 22.27 -4.15 16.21
CA PRO A 199 22.42 -2.74 15.83
C PRO A 199 22.86 -2.55 14.38
#